data_AF-A0A7S3AI45-F1
#
_entry.id   AF-A0A7S3AI45-F1
#
_cell.length_a   1.000
_cell.length_b   1.000
_cell.length_c   1.000
_cell.angle_alpha   90.00
_cell.angle_beta   90.00
_cell.angle_gamma   90.00
#
_symmetry.space_group_name_H-M   'P 1'
#
loop_
_entity.id
_entity.type
_entity.pdbx_description
1 polymer ?
#
loop_
_entity_poly.entity_id
_entity_poly.type
_entity_poly.pdbx_seq_one_letter_code
_entity_poly.pdbx_strand_id
1 'polypeptide(L)'
;AAISRCPRRESFKSRQALVRKTLQLIWPLLPPHPTPQRTERKLILLTCTFPHAKQLLKLEHCARVIGQEPNVLWVVVEDAAKPTTAVRSLLRRSGVPHLQLSVGPTNLGGNA
;
A
#
# COMPACT_ATOMS: atom_id res chain seq x y z
N ALA A 1 33.73 12.79 -18.08
CA ALA A 1 32.56 12.44 -17.25
C ALA A 1 32.03 11.08 -17.69
N ALA A 2 32.27 10.03 -16.91
CA ALA A 2 31.85 8.67 -17.25
C ALA A 2 30.39 8.44 -16.84
N ILE A 3 29.56 8.06 -17.81
CA ILE A 3 28.16 7.67 -17.59
C ILE A 3 28.16 6.34 -16.84
N SER A 4 27.83 6.39 -15.55
CA SER A 4 27.55 5.23 -14.71
C SER A 4 26.40 4.42 -15.31
N ARG A 5 26.73 3.30 -15.96
CA ARG A 5 25.75 2.30 -16.40
C ARG A 5 25.09 1.68 -15.18
N CYS A 6 23.81 1.98 -14.94
CA CYS A 6 23.02 1.34 -13.89
C CYS A 6 22.95 -0.19 -14.11
N PRO A 7 23.50 -1.02 -13.20
CA PRO A 7 23.45 -2.47 -13.35
C PRO A 7 22.20 -2.99 -12.65
N ARG A 8 21.02 -3.02 -13.30
CA ARG A 8 19.85 -3.69 -12.67
C ARG A 8 18.65 -4.08 -13.53
N ARG A 9 18.71 -4.00 -14.86
CA ARG A 9 17.54 -4.33 -15.70
C ARG A 9 17.35 -5.84 -15.95
N GLU A 10 18.43 -6.63 -15.94
CA GLU A 10 18.36 -8.08 -16.18
C GLU A 10 17.82 -8.88 -14.99
N SER A 11 18.14 -8.47 -13.76
CA SER A 11 17.69 -9.15 -12.52
C SER A 11 16.17 -9.07 -12.27
N PHE A 12 15.49 -8.09 -12.87
CA PHE A 12 14.06 -7.85 -12.64
C PHE A 12 13.19 -8.75 -13.53
N LYS A 13 13.60 -8.93 -14.79
CA LYS A 13 12.94 -9.84 -15.73
C LYS A 13 13.01 -11.29 -15.25
N SER A 14 14.14 -11.71 -14.68
CA SER A 14 14.30 -13.06 -14.12
C SER A 14 13.43 -13.30 -12.89
N ARG A 15 13.26 -12.31 -12.00
CA ARG A 15 12.34 -12.40 -10.85
C ARG A 15 10.88 -12.48 -11.26
N GLN A 16 10.45 -11.65 -12.21
CA GLN A 16 9.07 -11.71 -12.73
C GLN A 16 8.79 -13.04 -13.42
N ALA A 17 9.75 -13.56 -14.19
CA ALA A 17 9.65 -14.87 -14.83
C ALA A 17 9.53 -15.99 -13.78
N LEU A 18 10.33 -15.92 -12.71
CA LEU A 18 10.26 -16.87 -11.60
C LEU A 18 8.90 -16.81 -10.90
N VAL A 19 8.43 -15.62 -10.52
CA VAL A 19 7.11 -15.44 -9.88
C VAL A 19 6.00 -16.01 -10.76
N ARG A 20 6.02 -15.73 -12.07
CA ARG A 20 5.03 -16.24 -13.01
C ARG A 20 5.06 -17.77 -13.11
N LYS A 21 6.26 -18.36 -13.19
CA LYS A 21 6.44 -19.82 -13.21
C LYS A 21 5.93 -20.46 -11.92
N THR A 22 6.28 -19.89 -10.77
CA THR A 22 5.81 -20.36 -9.46
C THR A 22 4.30 -20.28 -9.35
N LEU A 23 3.69 -19.16 -9.76
CA LEU A 23 2.24 -19.01 -9.76
C LEU A 23 1.55 -20.01 -10.68
N GLN A 24 2.10 -20.29 -11.87
CA GLN A 24 1.54 -21.30 -12.77
C GLN A 24 1.53 -22.71 -12.18
N LEU A 25 2.51 -23.05 -11.34
CA LEU A 25 2.57 -24.35 -10.66
C LEU A 25 1.61 -24.43 -9.47
N ILE A 26 1.47 -23.32 -8.73
CA ILE A 26 0.64 -23.27 -7.52
C ILE A 26 -0.85 -23.13 -7.85
N TRP A 27 -1.19 -22.35 -8.88
CA TRP A 27 -2.58 -21.98 -9.17
C TRP A 27 -3.56 -23.17 -9.28
N PRO A 28 -3.21 -24.29 -9.94
CA PRO A 28 -4.10 -25.46 -10.02
C PRO A 28 -4.24 -26.23 -8.71
N LEU A 29 -3.32 -26.04 -7.76
CA LEU A 29 -3.31 -26.69 -6.45
C LEU A 29 -4.08 -25.88 -5.39
N LEU A 30 -4.43 -24.62 -5.70
CA LEU A 30 -5.22 -23.80 -4.81
C LEU A 30 -6.68 -24.27 -4.88
N PRO A 31 -7.39 -24.35 -3.74
CA PRO A 31 -8.81 -24.61 -3.75
C PRO A 31 -9.51 -23.54 -4.60
N PRO A 32 -10.59 -23.90 -5.33
CA PRO A 32 -11.36 -22.93 -6.08
C PRO A 32 -11.79 -21.82 -5.13
N HIS A 33 -11.50 -20.57 -5.50
CA HIS A 33 -11.95 -19.44 -4.69
C HIS A 33 -13.47 -19.55 -4.57
N PRO A 34 -14.03 -19.53 -3.34
CA PRO A 34 -15.47 -19.60 -3.18
C PRO A 34 -16.09 -18.50 -4.04
N THR A 35 -17.13 -18.85 -4.80
CA THR A 35 -17.88 -17.89 -5.59
C THR A 35 -18.26 -16.74 -4.67
N PRO A 36 -17.95 -15.48 -5.02
CA PRO A 36 -18.26 -14.37 -4.15
C PRO A 36 -19.77 -14.41 -3.92
N GLN A 37 -20.16 -14.71 -2.68
CA GLN A 37 -21.53 -14.47 -2.26
C GLN A 37 -21.82 -13.00 -2.55
N ARG A 38 -23.08 -12.66 -2.82
CA ARG A 38 -23.54 -11.29 -3.12
C ARG A 38 -23.48 -10.42 -1.85
N THR A 39 -22.37 -10.44 -1.15
CA THR A 39 -21.96 -9.50 -0.12
C THR A 39 -21.64 -8.20 -0.83
N GLU A 40 -22.11 -7.08 -0.28
CA GLU A 40 -21.81 -5.74 -0.77
C GLU A 40 -20.32 -5.62 -1.14
N ARG A 41 -20.03 -5.03 -2.31
CA ARG A 41 -18.66 -4.91 -2.81
C ARG A 41 -17.83 -4.15 -1.77
N LYS A 42 -16.78 -4.79 -1.26
CA LYS A 42 -15.86 -4.17 -0.30
C LYS A 42 -14.74 -3.47 -1.07
N LEU A 43 -14.58 -2.17 -0.82
CA LEU A 43 -13.50 -1.37 -1.40
C LEU A 43 -12.30 -1.37 -0.44
N ILE A 44 -11.14 -1.81 -0.92
CA ILE A 44 -9.88 -1.69 -0.18
C ILE A 44 -9.12 -0.51 -0.79
N LEU A 45 -8.99 0.57 -0.01
CA LEU A 45 -8.24 1.75 -0.43
C LEU A 45 -6.85 1.72 0.16
N LEU A 46 -5.83 1.64 -0.68
CA LEU A 46 -4.42 1.68 -0.28
C LEU A 46 -3.88 3.10 -0.47
N THR A 47 -3.41 3.73 0.60
CA THR A 47 -2.80 5.06 0.58
C THR A 47 -1.38 4.99 1.12
N CYS A 48 -0.40 5.17 0.24
CA CYS A 48 1.00 5.33 0.63
C CYS A 48 1.28 6.80 0.98
N THR A 49 1.98 7.05 2.09
CA THR A 49 2.29 8.40 2.57
C THR A 49 3.68 8.45 3.19
N PHE A 50 4.26 9.64 3.29
CA PHE A 50 5.56 9.86 3.94
C PHE A 50 5.53 11.16 4.76
N PRO A 51 6.42 11.33 5.76
CA PRO A 51 6.47 12.54 6.57
C PRO A 51 6.75 13.80 5.72
N HIS A 52 5.81 14.74 5.73
CA HIS A 52 5.99 16.06 5.12
C HIS A 52 5.04 17.09 5.76
N ALA A 53 5.31 18.40 5.59
CA ALA A 53 4.57 19.47 6.28
C ALA A 53 3.03 19.39 6.14
N LYS A 54 2.54 19.00 4.96
CA LYS A 54 1.10 18.88 4.67
C LYS A 54 0.49 17.48 4.87
N GLN A 55 1.20 16.53 5.50
CA GLN A 55 0.83 15.11 5.48
C GLN A 55 -0.53 14.88 6.16
N LEU A 56 -0.68 15.37 7.38
CA LEU A 56 -1.90 15.21 8.16
C LEU A 56 -3.09 15.89 7.49
N LEU A 57 -2.90 17.09 6.93
CA LEU A 57 -3.96 17.82 6.23
C LEU A 57 -4.49 17.04 5.01
N LYS A 58 -3.60 16.40 4.25
CA LYS A 58 -4.01 15.55 3.12
C LYS A 58 -4.77 14.32 3.60
N LEU A 59 -4.27 13.63 4.63
CA LEU A 59 -4.94 12.46 5.19
C LEU A 59 -6.29 12.80 5.80
N GLU A 60 -6.42 13.97 6.43
CA GLU A 60 -7.69 14.44 6.99
C GLU A 60 -8.71 14.73 5.88
N HIS A 61 -8.26 15.33 4.77
CA HIS A 61 -9.11 15.50 3.59
C HIS A 61 -9.56 14.14 3.02
N CYS A 62 -8.64 13.17 2.88
CA CYS A 62 -8.99 11.82 2.46
C CYS A 62 -10.03 11.19 3.40
N ALA A 63 -9.80 11.27 4.71
CA ALA A 63 -10.71 10.73 5.71
C ALA A 63 -12.14 11.29 5.57
N ARG A 64 -12.27 12.60 5.32
CA ARG A 64 -13.57 13.25 5.12
C ARG A 64 -14.30 12.75 3.88
N VAL A 65 -13.58 12.55 2.79
CA VAL A 65 -14.14 12.04 1.53
C VAL A 65 -14.53 10.57 1.67
N ILE A 66 -13.64 9.76 2.23
CA ILE A 66 -13.83 8.31 2.39
C ILE A 66 -14.95 8.00 3.39
N GLY A 67 -15.14 8.82 4.43
CA GLY A 67 -16.16 8.60 5.45
C GLY A 67 -17.60 8.56 4.93
N GLN A 68 -17.83 8.97 3.68
CA GLN A 68 -19.14 8.88 3.02
C GLN A 68 -19.37 7.55 2.27
N GLU A 69 -18.31 6.76 2.07
CA GLU A 69 -18.37 5.52 1.29
C GLU A 69 -18.63 4.31 2.21
N PRO A 70 -19.77 3.61 2.06
CA PRO A 70 -20.01 2.37 2.80
C PRO A 70 -19.05 1.28 2.31
N ASN A 71 -18.70 0.35 3.20
CA ASN A 71 -17.88 -0.83 2.86
C ASN A 71 -16.43 -0.56 2.40
N VAL A 72 -15.82 0.54 2.88
CA VAL A 72 -14.38 0.79 2.71
C VAL A 72 -13.55 0.24 3.87
N LEU A 73 -12.44 -0.43 3.53
CA LEU A 73 -11.28 -0.60 4.40
C LEU A 73 -10.14 0.30 3.90
N TRP A 74 -9.75 1.28 4.71
CA TRP A 74 -8.66 2.20 4.38
C TRP A 74 -7.32 1.74 4.95
N VAL A 75 -6.42 1.30 4.08
CA VAL A 75 -5.07 0.85 4.44
C VAL A 75 -4.09 1.99 4.19
N VAL A 76 -3.55 2.58 5.27
CA VAL A 76 -2.53 3.63 5.20
C VAL A 76 -1.15 3.04 5.45
N VAL A 77 -0.26 3.21 4.49
CA VAL A 77 1.12 2.72 4.54
C VAL A 77 2.06 3.92 4.65
N GLU A 78 2.72 4.04 5.79
CA GLU A 78 3.71 5.10 6.03
C GLU A 78 5.11 4.67 5.60
N ASP A 79 5.79 5.53 4.85
CA ASP A 79 7.23 5.45 4.62
C ASP A 79 7.98 5.95 5.86
N ALA A 80 7.99 5.10 6.88
CA ALA A 80 8.63 5.36 8.16
C ALA A 80 9.07 4.03 8.79
N ALA A 81 10.05 4.09 9.70
CA ALA A 81 10.52 2.91 10.42
C ALA A 81 9.43 2.29 11.31
N LYS A 82 8.49 3.11 11.79
CA LYS A 82 7.37 2.72 12.65
C LYS A 82 6.15 3.58 12.31
N PRO A 83 4.93 3.10 12.63
CA PRO A 83 3.73 3.91 12.41
C PRO A 83 3.74 5.15 13.30
N THR A 84 3.44 6.31 12.74
CA THR A 84 3.53 7.59 13.45
C THR A 84 2.29 7.80 14.33
N THR A 85 2.49 8.33 15.54
CA THR A 85 1.40 8.61 16.50
C THR A 85 0.39 9.62 15.97
N ALA A 86 0.83 10.58 15.19
CA ALA A 86 -0.02 11.60 14.57
C ALA A 86 -0.99 10.99 13.55
N VAL A 87 -0.48 10.15 12.64
CA VAL A 87 -1.31 9.41 11.67
C VAL A 87 -2.25 8.46 12.38
N ARG A 88 -1.77 7.71 13.38
CA ARG A 88 -2.62 6.83 14.19
C ARG A 88 -3.78 7.56 14.84
N SER A 89 -3.51 8.73 15.42
CA SER A 89 -4.52 9.55 16.09
C SER A 89 -5.55 10.08 15.10
N LEU A 90 -5.11 10.51 13.90
CA LEU A 90 -6.01 10.94 12.84
C LEU A 90 -6.93 9.81 12.38
N LEU A 91 -6.37 8.62 12.11
CA LEU A 91 -7.14 7.46 11.66
C LEU A 91 -8.15 6.99 12.71
N ARG A 92 -7.78 7.02 14.00
CA ARG A 92 -8.73 6.72 15.08
C ARG A 92 -9.88 7.72 15.13
N ARG A 93 -9.59 9.02 14.95
CA ARG A 93 -10.62 10.08 15.00
C ARG A 93 -11.51 10.10 13.76
N SER A 94 -11.05 9.60 12.61
CA SER A 94 -11.85 9.62 11.38
C SER A 94 -13.07 8.72 11.42
N GLY A 95 -13.08 7.70 12.29
CA GLY A 95 -14.15 6.69 12.35
C GLY A 95 -14.21 5.75 11.15
N VAL A 96 -13.36 5.95 10.14
CA VAL A 96 -13.26 5.08 8.96
C VAL A 96 -12.59 3.77 9.35
N PRO A 97 -13.13 2.58 8.99
CA PRO A 97 -12.43 1.32 9.18
C PRO A 97 -11.07 1.35 8.50
N HIS A 98 -9.99 1.15 9.27
CA HIS A 98 -8.64 1.36 8.77
C HIS A 98 -7.62 0.35 9.30
N LEU A 99 -6.52 0.24 8.55
CA LEU A 99 -5.29 -0.45 8.94
C LEU A 99 -4.11 0.49 8.72
N GLN A 100 -3.27 0.65 9.74
CA GLN A 100 -2.05 1.45 9.65
C GLN A 100 -0.83 0.52 9.56
N LEU A 101 -0.04 0.67 8.51
CA LEU A 101 1.21 -0.07 8.29
C LEU A 101 2.37 0.92 8.13
N SER A 102 3.58 0.44 8.33
CA SER A 102 4.81 1.22 8.09
C SER A 102 5.85 0.38 7.39
N VAL A 103 6.40 0.90 6.29
CA VAL A 103 7.47 0.27 5.50
C VAL A 103 8.42 1.37 5.06
N GLY A 104 9.57 1.51 5.73
CA GLY A 104 10.53 2.57 5.45
C GLY A 104 11.58 2.76 6.57
N PRO A 105 12.37 3.85 6.51
CA PRO A 105 12.39 4.86 5.45
C PRO A 105 13.01 4.31 4.15
N THR A 106 12.26 4.39 3.06
CA THR A 106 12.72 4.08 1.70
C THR A 106 13.37 5.28 1.01
N ASN A 107 13.22 6.49 1.59
CA ASN A 107 13.87 7.75 1.18
C ASN A 107 15.41 7.80 1.35
N LEU A 108 16.10 6.69 1.58
CA LEU A 108 17.57 6.62 1.45
C LEU A 108 18.05 6.73 -0.02
N GLY A 109 17.13 6.80 -0.99
CA GLY A 109 17.41 6.71 -2.43
C GLY A 109 16.88 7.81 -3.36
N GLY A 110 16.43 8.96 -2.84
CA GLY A 110 16.22 10.18 -3.65
C GLY A 110 14.87 10.30 -4.38
N ASN A 111 14.09 11.28 -3.93
CA ASN A 111 13.26 12.21 -4.71
C ASN A 111 12.90 13.35 -3.73
N ALA A 112 13.94 14.02 -3.22
CA ALA A 112 13.85 15.25 -2.45
C ALA A 112 14.08 16.43 -3.40
#